data_AF-A0A9X3FET0-F1
#
_entry.id   AF-A0A9X3FET0-F1
#
_cell.length_a   1.000
_cell.length_b   1.000
_cell.length_c   1.000
_cell.angle_alpha   90.00
_cell.angle_beta   90.00
_cell.angle_gamma   90.00
#
_symmetry.space_group_name_H-M   'P 1'
#
loop_
_entity.id
_entity.type
_entity.pdbx_description
1 polymer ?
#
loop_
_entity_poly.entity_id
_entity_poly.type
_entity_poly.pdbx_seq_one_letter_code
_entity_poly.pdbx_strand_id
1 'polypeptide(L)'
;MKNLIELILTSLILGACQTNEESNWTTLLDKDLTHWNRYLSYKHQLGYDGTVPKDETGKEIQPIGLNPEGYDVFSATEENNEPILKVSGEIYGCVITKQEYKITISAYRLNGEIRSTTRAKTC
;
A
#
# COMPACT_ATOMS: atom_id res chain seq x y z
N MET A 1 -11.95 -59.07 7.55
CA MET A 1 -12.28 -57.96 8.49
C MET A 1 -11.04 -57.20 8.95
N LYS A 2 -9.94 -57.87 9.32
CA LYS A 2 -8.67 -57.24 9.73
C LYS A 2 -8.07 -56.30 8.65
N ASN A 3 -8.03 -56.75 7.39
CA ASN A 3 -7.50 -55.98 6.26
C ASN A 3 -8.39 -54.78 5.84
N LEU A 4 -9.67 -54.76 6.26
CA LEU A 4 -10.58 -53.65 5.99
C LEU A 4 -10.41 -52.53 7.03
N ILE A 5 -10.07 -52.90 8.27
CA ILE A 5 -9.74 -51.96 9.36
C ILE A 5 -8.39 -51.29 9.09
N GLU A 6 -7.40 -52.06 8.60
CA GLU A 6 -6.10 -51.50 8.22
C GLU A 6 -6.21 -50.48 7.09
N LEU A 7 -7.05 -50.73 6.07
CA LEU A 7 -7.24 -49.80 4.94
C LEU A 7 -7.92 -48.48 5.35
N ILE A 8 -8.83 -48.53 6.33
CA ILE A 8 -9.52 -47.34 6.86
C ILE A 8 -8.58 -46.51 7.75
N LEU A 9 -7.69 -47.14 8.52
CA LEU A 9 -6.71 -46.42 9.33
C LEU A 9 -5.67 -45.66 8.48
N THR A 10 -5.24 -46.21 7.34
CA THR A 10 -4.28 -45.53 6.45
C THR A 10 -4.91 -44.31 5.75
N SER A 11 -6.20 -44.37 5.43
CA SER A 11 -6.94 -43.25 4.82
C SER A 11 -7.13 -42.07 5.76
N LEU A 12 -7.15 -42.29 7.08
CA LEU A 12 -7.44 -41.24 8.06
C LEU A 12 -6.21 -40.34 8.34
N ILE A 13 -5.00 -40.83 8.05
CA ILE A 13 -3.74 -40.10 8.29
C ILE A 13 -3.44 -39.10 7.15
N LEU A 14 -3.92 -39.35 5.94
CA LEU A 14 -3.72 -38.47 4.77
C LEU A 14 -4.62 -37.22 4.74
N GLY A 15 -5.62 -37.13 5.63
CA GLY A 15 -6.56 -36.00 5.69
C GLY A 15 -6.18 -34.88 6.67
N ALA A 16 -5.14 -35.06 7.48
CA ALA A 16 -4.86 -34.17 8.63
C ALA A 16 -3.93 -32.97 8.32
N CYS A 17 -3.46 -32.81 7.08
CA CYS A 17 -2.58 -31.71 6.70
C CYS A 17 -3.22 -30.83 5.63
N GLN A 18 -4.30 -30.13 5.99
CA GLN A 18 -4.66 -28.89 5.32
C GLN A 18 -4.39 -27.76 6.31
N THR A 19 -3.12 -27.36 6.42
CA THR A 19 -2.80 -26.06 7.00
C THR A 19 -3.27 -25.01 6.01
N ASN A 20 -4.54 -24.61 6.13
CA ASN A 20 -4.97 -23.30 5.66
C ASN A 20 -4.18 -22.31 6.52
N GLU A 21 -2.97 -21.94 6.09
CA GLU A 21 -2.44 -20.66 6.48
C GLU A 21 -3.42 -19.63 5.93
N GLU A 22 -4.45 -19.30 6.72
CA GLU A 22 -5.11 -18.01 6.62
C GLU A 22 -3.99 -16.99 6.85
N SER A 23 -3.37 -16.62 5.75
CA SER A 23 -2.49 -15.49 5.71
C SER A 23 -3.30 -14.31 6.24
N ASN A 24 -2.96 -13.86 7.45
CA ASN A 24 -3.51 -12.67 8.09
C ASN A 24 -3.15 -11.43 7.25
N TRP A 25 -3.82 -11.27 6.11
CA TRP A 25 -3.65 -10.13 5.24
C TRP A 25 -4.28 -8.92 5.92
N THR A 26 -3.50 -7.84 6.01
CA THR A 26 -4.00 -6.57 6.54
C THR A 26 -4.37 -5.66 5.37
N THR A 27 -5.61 -5.17 5.36
CA THR A 27 -6.02 -4.10 4.44
C THR A 27 -5.37 -2.80 4.88
N LEU A 28 -4.48 -2.24 4.06
CA LEU A 28 -3.75 -1.01 4.39
C LEU A 28 -4.41 0.27 3.85
N LEU A 29 -5.20 0.17 2.78
CA LEU A 29 -5.83 1.32 2.14
C LEU A 29 -7.28 1.43 2.64
N ASP A 30 -7.47 2.31 3.62
CA ASP A 30 -8.77 2.75 4.10
C ASP A 30 -9.03 4.22 3.71
N LYS A 31 -10.28 4.67 3.87
CA LYS A 31 -10.74 6.01 3.48
C LYS A 31 -9.96 7.15 4.15
N ASP A 32 -9.51 6.92 5.39
CA ASP A 32 -8.86 7.93 6.22
C ASP A 32 -7.32 7.79 6.20
N LEU A 33 -6.80 6.87 5.37
CA LEU A 33 -5.38 6.52 5.28
C LEU A 33 -4.78 6.23 6.66
N THR A 34 -5.51 5.56 7.55
CA THR A 34 -5.13 5.41 8.96
C THR A 34 -3.77 4.71 9.15
N HIS A 35 -3.37 3.87 8.20
CA HIS A 35 -2.11 3.13 8.20
C HIS A 35 -0.91 3.89 7.58
N TRP A 36 -1.10 5.13 7.13
CA TRP A 36 -0.10 5.87 6.36
C TRP A 36 0.29 7.20 7.02
N ASN A 37 1.58 7.51 6.93
CA ASN A 37 2.09 8.87 7.03
C ASN A 37 2.13 9.50 5.64
N ARG A 38 1.97 10.81 5.58
CA ARG A 38 2.04 11.61 4.36
C ARG A 38 3.24 12.54 4.47
N TYR A 39 4.14 12.53 3.50
CA TYR A 39 5.21 13.50 3.41
C TYR A 39 4.99 14.39 2.18
N LEU A 40 5.05 15.70 2.38
CA LEU A 40 4.97 16.70 1.32
C LEU A 40 6.28 17.49 1.28
N SER A 41 6.85 17.60 0.09
CA SER A 41 8.06 18.36 -0.18
C SER A 41 7.68 19.76 -0.65
N TYR A 42 8.09 20.14 -1.87
CA TYR A 42 7.82 21.42 -2.48
C TYR A 42 6.66 21.32 -3.49
N LYS A 43 5.98 22.45 -3.70
CA LYS A 43 5.02 22.58 -4.81
C LYS A 43 5.72 22.32 -6.13
N HIS A 44 5.01 21.65 -7.04
CA HIS A 44 5.52 21.39 -8.38
C HIS A 44 5.78 22.71 -9.11
N GLN A 45 6.93 22.79 -9.79
CA GLN A 45 7.32 23.93 -10.61
C GLN A 45 7.62 23.45 -12.04
N LEU A 46 7.19 24.22 -13.03
CA LEU A 46 7.49 23.92 -14.43
C LEU A 46 9.00 24.05 -14.66
N GLY A 47 9.60 23.02 -15.29
CA GLY A 47 11.04 22.99 -15.53
C GLY A 47 11.89 22.64 -14.31
N TYR A 48 11.28 22.09 -13.25
CA TYR A 48 12.00 21.63 -12.06
C TYR A 48 13.09 20.61 -12.43
N ASP A 49 14.33 20.93 -12.07
CA ASP A 49 15.53 20.16 -12.38
C ASP A 49 15.95 19.18 -11.27
N GLY A 50 15.19 19.15 -10.17
CA GLY A 50 15.47 18.32 -8.99
C GLY A 50 16.26 19.01 -7.90
N THR A 51 16.71 20.26 -8.09
CA THR A 51 17.40 21.04 -7.06
C THR A 51 16.44 21.61 -6.02
N VAL A 52 16.93 21.90 -4.80
CA VAL A 52 16.10 22.50 -3.76
C VAL A 52 15.62 23.89 -4.22
N PRO A 53 14.30 24.17 -4.25
CA PRO A 53 13.80 25.46 -4.66
C PRO A 53 14.31 26.58 -3.75
N LYS A 54 14.44 27.77 -4.33
CA LYS A 54 14.88 28.97 -3.61
C LYS A 54 13.80 30.04 -3.63
N ASP A 55 13.77 30.86 -2.59
CA ASP A 55 12.91 32.04 -2.51
C ASP A 55 13.46 33.20 -3.38
N GLU A 56 12.76 34.33 -3.36
CA GLU A 56 13.13 35.55 -4.10
C GLU A 56 14.50 36.11 -3.72
N THR A 57 15.02 35.77 -2.54
CA THR A 57 16.35 36.17 -2.04
C THR A 57 17.44 35.18 -2.41
N GLY A 58 17.09 34.07 -3.08
CA GLY A 58 18.01 33.00 -3.43
C GLY A 58 18.31 32.03 -2.28
N LYS A 59 17.54 32.07 -1.19
CA LYS A 59 17.70 31.15 -0.06
C LYS A 59 16.84 29.91 -0.28
N GLU A 60 17.39 28.74 0.06
CA GLU A 60 16.66 27.47 0.00
C GLU A 60 15.41 27.47 0.90
N ILE A 61 14.29 27.03 0.35
CA ILE A 61 13.04 26.88 1.12
C ILE A 61 12.98 25.51 1.79
N GLN A 62 12.26 25.43 2.91
CA GLN A 62 12.02 24.17 3.61
C GLN A 62 10.85 23.40 2.99
N PRO A 63 10.87 22.05 3.03
CA PRO A 63 9.74 21.24 2.60
C PRO A 63 8.55 21.45 3.54
N ILE A 64 7.34 21.12 3.06
CA ILE A 64 6.11 21.18 3.88
C ILE A 64 6.19 20.22 5.08
N GLY A 65 6.76 19.04 4.88
CA GLY A 65 7.10 18.10 5.96
C GLY A 65 6.14 16.92 6.12
N LEU A 66 6.19 16.32 7.31
CA LEU A 66 5.48 15.08 7.66
C LEU A 66 4.08 15.40 8.24
N ASN A 67 3.08 14.69 7.75
CA ASN A 67 1.67 14.78 8.12
C ASN A 67 1.11 16.22 8.19
N PRO A 68 1.34 17.05 7.16
CA PRO A 68 0.82 18.41 7.18
C PRO A 68 -0.71 18.42 7.11
N GLU A 69 -1.34 19.36 7.82
CA GLU A 69 -2.78 19.59 7.80
C GLU A 69 -3.17 20.53 6.64
N GLY A 70 -4.40 20.41 6.14
CA GLY A 70 -4.94 21.30 5.09
C GLY A 70 -4.49 20.97 3.66
N TYR A 71 -3.93 19.78 3.42
CA TYR A 71 -3.53 19.30 2.09
C TYR A 71 -4.19 17.97 1.75
N ASP A 72 -4.74 17.90 0.53
CA ASP A 72 -5.47 16.74 0.01
C ASP A 72 -4.73 16.04 -1.16
N VAL A 73 -3.41 16.26 -1.26
CA VAL A 73 -2.52 15.68 -2.29
C VAL A 73 -2.67 14.15 -2.37
N PHE A 74 -2.86 13.52 -1.21
CA PHE A 74 -3.16 12.10 -1.06
C PHE A 74 -4.52 11.97 -0.39
N SER A 75 -5.46 11.35 -1.10
CA SER A 75 -6.80 11.04 -0.58
C SER A 75 -7.22 9.62 -0.99
N ALA A 76 -8.09 8.99 -0.21
CA ALA A 76 -8.67 7.70 -0.54
C ALA A 76 -10.17 7.84 -0.82
N THR A 77 -10.62 7.22 -1.90
CA THR A 77 -12.04 7.12 -2.26
C THR A 77 -12.40 5.68 -2.58
N GLU A 78 -13.69 5.37 -2.60
CA GLU A 78 -14.19 4.06 -3.00
C GLU A 78 -14.93 4.20 -4.33
N GLU A 79 -14.58 3.36 -5.31
CA GLU A 79 -15.30 3.27 -6.58
C GLU A 79 -15.50 1.79 -6.91
N ASN A 80 -16.73 1.38 -7.23
CA ASN A 80 -17.06 -0.03 -7.50
C ASN A 80 -16.66 -1.00 -6.38
N ASN A 81 -16.74 -0.58 -5.12
CA ASN A 81 -16.29 -1.32 -3.93
C ASN A 81 -14.77 -1.62 -3.90
N GLU A 82 -13.97 -0.92 -4.71
CA GLU A 82 -12.50 -0.98 -4.67
C GLU A 82 -11.95 0.32 -4.04
N PRO A 83 -11.02 0.24 -3.07
CA PRO A 83 -10.37 1.41 -2.53
C PRO A 83 -9.36 1.97 -3.54
N ILE A 84 -9.44 3.28 -3.79
CA ILE A 84 -8.59 4.00 -4.75
C ILE A 84 -7.82 5.08 -4.00
N LEU A 85 -6.49 5.05 -4.11
CA LEU A 85 -5.62 6.14 -3.71
C LEU A 85 -5.55 7.17 -4.85
N LYS A 86 -6.05 8.38 -4.60
CA LYS A 86 -5.95 9.51 -5.53
C LYS A 86 -4.73 10.36 -5.19
N VAL A 87 -3.98 10.70 -6.23
CA VAL A 87 -2.79 11.56 -6.15
C VAL A 87 -2.96 12.70 -7.14
N SER A 88 -3.16 13.91 -6.66
CA SER A 88 -3.45 15.08 -7.51
C SER A 88 -2.21 15.70 -8.14
N GLY A 89 -1.03 15.51 -7.54
CA GLY A 89 0.28 15.79 -8.16
C GLY A 89 0.75 17.25 -8.12
N GLU A 90 0.03 18.15 -7.44
CA GLU A 90 0.42 19.56 -7.30
C GLU A 90 1.64 19.79 -6.39
N ILE A 91 1.93 18.84 -5.51
CA ILE A 91 3.06 18.87 -4.57
C ILE A 91 3.78 17.54 -4.65
N TYR A 92 5.11 17.59 -4.77
CA TYR A 92 5.92 16.39 -4.71
C TYR A 92 5.86 15.78 -3.31
N GLY A 93 5.62 14.48 -3.19
CA GLY A 93 5.47 13.83 -1.90
C GLY A 93 5.35 12.32 -2.01
N CYS A 94 5.13 11.68 -0.87
CA CYS A 94 4.87 10.25 -0.79
C CYS A 94 3.96 9.88 0.40
N VAL A 95 3.38 8.69 0.33
CA VAL A 95 2.76 8.01 1.46
C VAL A 95 3.68 6.89 1.93
N ILE A 96 3.81 6.74 3.25
CA ILE A 96 4.72 5.80 3.91
C ILE A 96 3.92 5.02 4.94
N THR A 97 4.04 3.70 4.98
CA THR A 97 3.34 2.91 6.00
C THR A 97 3.84 3.27 7.40
N LYS A 98 2.94 3.32 8.38
CA LYS A 98 3.31 3.56 9.80
C LYS A 98 4.02 2.38 10.44
N GLN A 99 3.82 1.19 9.88
CA GLN A 99 4.46 -0.05 10.31
C GLN A 99 5.33 -0.59 9.17
N GLU A 100 6.28 -1.46 9.53
CA GLU A 100 7.09 -2.20 8.58
C GLU A 100 6.36 -3.48 8.15
N TYR A 101 6.41 -3.78 6.86
CA TYR A 101 5.77 -4.94 6.28
C TYR A 101 6.70 -5.63 5.29
N LYS A 102 6.64 -6.96 5.26
CA LYS A 102 7.05 -7.72 4.07
C LYS A 102 5.95 -7.58 3.03
N ILE A 103 6.24 -6.86 1.97
CA ILE A 103 5.27 -6.49 0.92
C ILE A 103 5.53 -7.26 -0.37
N THR A 104 4.45 -7.68 -1.02
CA THR A 104 4.45 -8.11 -2.43
C THR A 104 3.52 -7.19 -3.21
N ILE A 105 4.06 -6.55 -4.24
CA ILE A 105 3.32 -5.65 -5.12
C ILE A 105 3.16 -6.35 -6.47
N SER A 106 1.92 -6.42 -6.95
CA SER A 106 1.62 -6.83 -8.32
C SER A 106 0.93 -5.68 -9.03
N ALA A 107 1.61 -5.10 -10.02
CA ALA A 107 1.05 -4.06 -10.87
C ALA A 107 0.72 -4.65 -12.25
N TYR A 108 -0.46 -4.33 -12.77
CA TYR A 108 -0.92 -4.74 -14.09
C TYR A 108 -1.69 -3.61 -14.76
N ARG A 109 -1.80 -3.69 -16.09
CA ARG A 109 -2.61 -2.75 -16.87
C ARG A 109 -3.93 -3.40 -17.22
N LEU A 110 -5.04 -2.76 -16.88
CA LEU A 110 -6.39 -3.22 -17.24
C LEU A 110 -7.12 -2.06 -17.89
N ASN A 111 -7.59 -2.23 -19.13
CA ASN A 111 -8.33 -1.21 -19.90
C ASN A 111 -7.61 0.16 -19.99
N GLY A 112 -6.28 0.15 -20.05
CA GLY A 112 -5.46 1.37 -20.11
C GLY A 112 -5.07 1.95 -18.76
N GLU A 113 -5.75 1.56 -17.68
CA GLU A 113 -5.46 1.95 -16.30
C GLU A 113 -4.36 1.09 -15.70
N ILE A 114 -3.47 1.71 -14.91
CA ILE A 114 -2.51 0.99 -14.07
C ILE A 114 -3.23 0.64 -12.77
N ARG A 115 -3.33 -0.66 -12.49
CA ARG A 115 -3.85 -1.17 -11.23
C ARG A 115 -2.72 -1.84 -10.47
N SER A 116 -2.71 -1.67 -9.16
CA SER A 116 -1.77 -2.35 -8.27
C SER A 116 -2.52 -3.03 -7.15
N THR A 117 -2.17 -4.28 -6.89
CA THR A 117 -2.59 -5.00 -5.69
C THR A 117 -1.40 -5.10 -4.76
N THR A 118 -1.56 -4.57 -3.55
CA THR A 118 -0.56 -4.64 -2.49
C THR A 118 -1.01 -5.64 -1.45
N ARG A 119 -0.14 -6.61 -1.18
CA ARG A 119 -0.32 -7.60 -0.12
C ARG A 119 0.79 -7.41 0.90
N ALA A 120 0.41 -7.16 2.15
CA ALA A 120 1.35 -6.87 3.23
C ALA A 120 1.18 -7.85 4.39
N LYS A 121 2.30 -8.34 4.91
CA LYS A 121 2.38 -9.14 6.15
C LYS A 121 3.32 -8.43 7.11
N THR A 122 2.89 -8.22 8.34
CA THR A 122 3.72 -7.60 9.37
C THR A 122 4.95 -8.48 9.61
N CYS A 123 6.11 -7.84 9.77
CA CYS A 123 7.37 -8.52 10.08
C CYS A 123 7.35 -9.18 11.46
#